data_AF-A0A968FUZ5-F1
#
_entry.id   AF-A0A968FUZ5-F1
#
_cell.length_a   1.000
_cell.length_b   1.000
_cell.length_c   1.000
_cell.angle_alpha   90.00
_cell.angle_beta   90.00
_cell.angle_gamma   90.00
#
_symmetry.space_group_name_H-M   'P 1'
#
loop_
_entity.id
_entity.type
_entity.pdbx_description
1 polymer ?
#
loop_
_entity_poly.entity_id
_entity_poly.type
_entity_poly.pdbx_seq_one_letter_code
_entity_poly.pdbx_strand_id
1 'polypeptide(L)'
;MEIDKILSEQKEKLKEKKKIESILRSSKKIWKEVWEELKEIRDRFKDKRKTTIKTMETVEYNLEDFIEHEEAVLVISRNGWLRKFK
;
A
#
# COMPACT_ATOMS: atom_id res chain seq x y z
N MET A 1 -19.33 48.93 22.83
CA MET A 1 -19.54 48.19 21.55
C MET A 1 -18.24 47.96 20.78
N GLU A 2 -17.45 48.99 20.43
CA GLU A 2 -16.14 48.76 19.77
C GLU A 2 -15.02 48.40 20.76
N ILE A 3 -14.95 49.09 21.91
CA ILE A 3 -13.94 48.83 22.94
C ILE A 3 -14.06 47.42 23.53
N ASP A 4 -15.28 46.94 23.78
CA ASP A 4 -15.50 45.59 24.29
C ASP A 4 -15.04 44.52 23.29
N LYS A 5 -15.26 44.76 21.98
CA LYS A 5 -14.77 43.91 20.89
C LYS A 5 -13.24 43.87 20.87
N ILE A 6 -12.59 45.02 21.03
CA ILE A 6 -11.13 45.12 21.07
C ILE A 6 -10.58 44.36 22.29
N LEU A 7 -11.22 44.52 23.45
CA LEU A 7 -10.82 43.82 24.67
C LEU A 7 -11.04 42.30 24.56
N SER A 8 -12.11 41.84 23.90
CA SER A 8 -12.31 40.41 23.64
C SER A 8 -11.27 39.85 22.68
N GLU A 9 -11.00 40.55 21.58
CA GLU A 9 -10.01 40.13 20.58
C GLU A 9 -8.61 40.05 21.19
N GLN A 10 -8.23 41.05 22.00
CA GLN A 10 -6.95 41.05 22.72
C GLN A 10 -6.85 39.81 23.62
N LYS A 11 -7.90 39.48 24.36
CA LYS A 11 -7.92 38.28 25.23
C LYS A 11 -7.78 36.99 24.42
N GLU A 12 -8.44 36.89 23.27
CA GLU A 12 -8.34 35.72 22.39
C GLU A 12 -6.94 35.54 21.82
N LYS A 13 -6.36 36.60 21.25
CA LYS A 13 -4.97 36.58 20.73
C LYS A 13 -3.96 36.20 21.81
N LEU A 14 -4.17 36.67 23.04
CA LEU A 14 -3.28 36.38 24.16
C LEU A 14 -3.42 34.92 24.63
N LYS A 15 -4.62 34.33 24.56
CA LYS A 15 -4.83 32.88 24.77
C LYS A 15 -4.17 32.06 23.67
N GLU A 16 -4.33 32.46 22.42
CA GLU A 16 -3.76 31.77 21.26
C GLU A 16 -2.22 31.77 21.30
N LYS A 17 -1.62 32.93 21.58
CA LYS A 17 -0.17 33.05 21.82
C LYS A 17 0.31 32.05 22.88
N LYS A 18 -0.36 31.99 24.04
CA LYS A 18 -0.01 31.06 25.11
C LYS A 18 -0.12 29.60 24.67
N LYS A 19 -1.14 29.25 23.89
CA LYS A 19 -1.32 27.89 23.34
C LYS A 19 -0.15 27.52 22.43
N ILE A 20 0.19 28.39 21.48
CA ILE A 20 1.29 28.18 20.52
C ILE A 20 2.63 28.06 21.25
N GLU A 21 2.94 28.98 22.17
CA GLU A 21 4.16 28.91 22.97
C GLU A 21 4.23 27.62 23.79
N SER A 22 3.11 27.15 24.35
CA SER A 22 3.03 25.88 25.07
C SER A 22 3.39 24.68 24.20
N ILE A 23 2.95 24.68 22.94
CA ILE A 23 3.24 23.61 21.98
C ILE A 23 4.73 23.66 21.61
N LEU A 24 5.23 24.83 21.21
CA LEU A 24 6.62 25.02 20.79
C LEU A 24 7.65 24.71 21.89
N ARG A 25 7.30 24.93 23.15
CA ARG A 25 8.19 24.61 24.30
C ARG A 25 8.37 23.11 24.55
N SER A 26 7.56 22.23 23.95
CA SER A 26 7.62 20.80 24.20
C SER A 26 7.61 20.00 22.92
N SER A 27 8.72 19.32 22.63
CA SER A 27 8.85 18.39 21.51
C SER A 27 7.73 17.33 21.47
N LYS A 28 7.31 16.82 22.65
CA LYS A 28 6.20 15.87 22.76
C LYS A 28 4.87 16.45 22.27
N LYS A 29 4.59 17.72 22.55
CA LYS A 29 3.36 18.39 22.09
C LYS A 29 3.41 18.65 20.59
N ILE A 30 4.56 19.07 20.06
CA ILE A 30 4.76 19.23 18.61
C ILE A 30 4.47 17.92 17.89
N TRP A 31 5.09 16.82 18.32
CA TRP A 31 4.87 15.51 17.71
C TRP A 31 3.44 15.01 17.84
N LYS A 32 2.75 15.36 18.93
CA LYS A 32 1.33 15.04 19.10
C LYS A 32 0.48 15.75 18.04
N GLU A 33 0.71 17.06 17.85
CA GLU A 33 -0.02 17.85 16.85
C GLU A 33 0.21 17.30 15.44
N VAL A 34 1.48 17.05 15.07
CA VAL A 34 1.86 16.47 13.77
C VAL A 34 1.18 15.12 13.54
N TRP A 35 1.11 14.27 14.57
CA TRP A 35 0.44 12.98 14.46
C TRP A 35 -1.07 13.12 14.25
N GLU A 36 -1.71 14.06 14.95
CA GLU A 36 -3.14 14.37 14.77
C GLU A 36 -3.40 14.89 13.35
N GLU A 37 -2.60 15.82 12.83
CA GLU A 37 -2.70 16.32 11.46
C GLU A 37 -2.53 15.21 10.40
N LEU A 38 -1.50 14.36 10.55
CA LEU A 38 -1.28 13.23 9.65
C LEU A 38 -2.45 12.24 9.69
N LYS A 39 -3.04 12.02 10.87
CA LYS A 39 -4.22 11.16 11.04
C LYS A 39 -5.44 11.75 10.34
N GLU A 40 -5.68 13.05 10.46
CA GLU A 40 -6.76 13.72 9.73
C GLU A 40 -6.57 13.66 8.22
N ILE A 41 -5.35 13.84 7.72
CA ILE A 41 -5.03 13.71 6.29
C ILE A 41 -5.33 12.28 5.84
N ARG A 42 -4.84 11.28 6.57
CA ARG A 42 -5.13 9.88 6.28
C ARG A 42 -6.63 9.61 6.28
N ASP A 43 -7.38 10.10 7.24
CA ASP A 43 -8.80 9.81 7.36
C ASP A 43 -9.63 10.53 6.27
N ARG A 44 -9.20 11.73 5.83
CA ARG A 44 -9.80 12.47 4.71
C ARG A 44 -9.47 11.88 3.33
N PHE A 45 -8.24 11.41 3.13
CA PHE A 45 -7.73 11.04 1.80
C PHE A 45 -7.37 9.56 1.66
N LYS A 46 -7.76 8.68 2.60
CA LYS A 46 -7.50 7.24 2.48
C LYS A 46 -8.17 6.68 1.24
N ASP A 47 -7.40 5.94 0.45
CA ASP A 47 -7.88 5.07 -0.59
C ASP A 47 -7.50 3.62 -0.31
N LYS A 48 -8.26 2.69 -0.87
CA LYS A 48 -7.93 1.27 -0.77
C LYS A 48 -6.76 0.98 -1.71
N ARG A 49 -5.75 0.26 -1.20
CA ARG A 49 -4.63 -0.19 -2.04
C ARG A 49 -5.16 -0.99 -3.23
N LYS A 50 -4.82 -0.55 -4.44
CA LYS A 50 -5.26 -1.17 -5.70
C LYS A 50 -4.56 -2.50 -5.98
N THR A 51 -3.31 -2.64 -5.54
CA THR A 51 -2.48 -3.81 -5.81
C THR A 51 -2.34 -4.71 -4.58
N THR A 52 -2.36 -6.02 -4.81
CA THR A 52 -2.05 -7.03 -3.79
C THR A 52 -0.65 -7.55 -4.05
N ILE A 53 0.14 -7.71 -2.99
CA ILE A 53 1.44 -8.37 -3.09
C ILE A 53 1.14 -9.86 -3.10
N LYS A 54 1.39 -10.51 -4.23
CA LYS A 54 1.36 -11.96 -4.34
C LYS A 54 2.79 -12.45 -4.44
N THR A 55 3.15 -13.39 -3.58
CA THR A 55 4.35 -14.21 -3.77
C THR A 55 3.96 -15.25 -4.81
N MET A 56 4.19 -14.96 -6.09
CA MET A 56 4.15 -15.99 -7.13
C MET A 56 5.50 -16.67 -7.16
N GLU A 57 5.51 -17.99 -7.21
CA GLU A 57 6.68 -18.72 -7.66
C GLU A 57 7.01 -18.22 -9.07
N THR A 58 8.28 -17.89 -9.30
CA THR A 58 8.77 -17.60 -10.64
C THR A 58 8.44 -18.81 -11.50
N VAL A 59 7.62 -18.64 -12.53
CA VAL A 59 7.41 -19.68 -13.54
C VAL A 59 8.78 -19.92 -14.16
N GLU A 60 9.41 -21.04 -13.79
CA GLU A 60 10.68 -21.45 -14.37
C GLU A 60 10.42 -21.81 -15.83
N TYR A 61 11.23 -21.23 -16.72
CA TYR A 61 11.14 -21.52 -18.13
C TYR A 61 11.60 -22.95 -18.39
N ASN A 62 10.67 -23.83 -18.76
CA ASN A 62 10.98 -25.18 -19.24
C ASN A 62 10.64 -25.25 -20.73
N LEU A 63 11.65 -25.53 -21.56
CA LEU A 63 11.47 -25.64 -23.01
C LEU A 63 10.53 -26.80 -23.39
N GLU A 64 10.47 -27.86 -22.58
CA GLU A 64 9.62 -29.04 -22.79
C GLU A 64 8.12 -28.72 -22.73
N ASP A 65 7.70 -27.75 -21.89
CA ASP A 65 6.30 -27.34 -21.76
C ASP A 65 5.74 -26.69 -23.04
N PHE A 66 6.62 -26.28 -23.96
CA PHE A 66 6.27 -25.70 -25.25
C PHE A 66 6.31 -26.72 -26.40
N ILE A 67 6.69 -27.97 -26.14
CA ILE A 67 6.65 -29.04 -27.12
C ILE A 67 5.22 -29.59 -27.15
N GLU A 68 4.55 -29.52 -28.31
CA GLU A 68 3.21 -30.08 -28.46
C GLU A 68 3.24 -31.60 -28.26
N HIS A 69 2.46 -32.09 -27.28
CA HIS A 69 2.27 -33.51 -27.07
C HIS A 69 1.31 -34.07 -28.12
N GLU A 70 1.86 -34.69 -29.18
CA GLU A 70 1.08 -35.50 -30.10
C GLU A 70 0.64 -36.81 -29.43
N GLU A 71 -0.66 -37.15 -29.49
CA GLU A 71 -1.11 -38.50 -29.18
C GLU A 71 -0.50 -39.47 -30.19
N ALA A 72 0.31 -40.42 -29.72
CA ALA A 72 0.98 -41.39 -30.59
C ALA A 72 0.77 -42.80 -30.06
N VAL A 73 0.37 -43.72 -30.95
CA VAL A 73 0.24 -45.14 -30.61
C VAL A 73 1.53 -45.85 -30.99
N LEU A 74 2.22 -46.40 -29.99
CA LEU A 74 3.42 -47.21 -30.17
C LEU A 74 3.04 -48.69 -30.20
N VAL A 75 3.35 -49.37 -31.30
CA VAL A 75 3.17 -50.83 -31.41
C VAL A 75 4.53 -51.50 -31.37
N ILE A 76 4.71 -52.38 -30.38
CA ILE A 76 5.87 -53.26 -30.25
C ILE A 76 5.46 -54.67 -30.66
N SER A 77 6.16 -55.24 -31.64
CA SER A 77 5.96 -56.63 -32.05
C SER A 77 6.84 -57.59 -31.24
N ARG A 78 6.46 -58.87 -31.20
CA ARG A 78 7.21 -59.93 -30.48
C ARG A 78 8.63 -60.16 -31.03
N ASN A 79 8.89 -59.79 -32.28
CA ASN A 79 10.23 -59.83 -32.90
C ASN A 79 11.02 -58.52 -32.73
N GLY A 80 10.57 -57.59 -31.88
CA GLY A 80 11.33 -56.40 -31.49
C GLY A 80 11.21 -55.20 -32.42
N TRP A 81 10.19 -55.14 -33.29
CA TRP A 81 9.94 -53.95 -34.10
C TRP A 81 9.11 -52.92 -33.34
N LEU A 82 9.57 -51.67 -33.38
CA LEU A 82 8.84 -50.50 -32.87
C LEU A 82 8.31 -49.67 -34.03
N ARG A 83 7.01 -49.36 -34.03
CA ARG A 83 6.38 -48.45 -35.00
C ARG A 83 5.53 -47.40 -34.28
N LYS A 84 5.69 -46.12 -34.67
CA LYS A 84 4.83 -44.99 -34.28
C LYS A 84 3.69 -44.88 -35.30
N PHE A 85 2.44 -45.01 -34.85
CA PHE A 85 1.26 -44.62 -35.62
C PHE A 85 0.85 -43.20 -35.21
N LYS A 86 0.46 -42.39 -36.19
CA LYS A 86 -0.14 -41.06 -35.99
C LYS A 86 -1.63 -41.22 -35.70
#